data_AF-A0A962ERN5-F1
#
_entry.id   AF-A0A962ERN5-F1
#
_cell.length_a   1.000
_cell.length_b   1.000
_cell.length_c   1.000
_cell.angle_alpha   90.00
_cell.angle_beta   90.00
_cell.angle_gamma   90.00
#
_symmetry.space_group_name_H-M   'P 1'
#
loop_
_entity.id
_entity.type
_entity.pdbx_description
1 polymer ?
#
loop_
_entity_poly.entity_id
_entity_poly.type
_entity_poly.pdbx_seq_one_letter_code
_entity_poly.pdbx_strand_id
1 'polypeptide(L)'
;MRTVLGFPTRNRRNRPTNINLGLGNFSKFEVGETAVHVGEIDVPIEKFPITFATIRLGPPGILLGLPLECPLPWSAFVRLVADEHRSPFQYGANVARICAVNPFLTAQYLARIAYSYAVSELGYGTFQPLVLDLLKRKGGFFRHWVGGQLSVPPANKLSLHTLEQETVLVGPHKYVVVTLRLFANLGSPIHQVVVGQLDG
;
A
#
# COMPACT_ATOMS: atom_id res chain seq x y z
N MET A 1 -1.06 10.53 -7.17
CA MET A 1 -1.15 9.66 -8.37
C MET A 1 -2.36 9.93 -9.27
N ARG A 2 -3.60 9.64 -8.84
CA ARG A 2 -4.80 9.65 -9.72
C ARG A 2 -5.00 10.95 -10.50
N THR A 3 -4.91 12.09 -9.82
CA THR A 3 -5.14 13.41 -10.43
C THR A 3 -4.03 13.81 -11.39
N VAL A 4 -2.78 13.56 -11.01
CA VAL A 4 -1.57 13.85 -11.82
C VAL A 4 -1.53 13.01 -13.10
N LEU A 5 -1.95 11.74 -13.04
CA LEU A 5 -2.00 10.85 -14.21
C LEU A 5 -3.30 10.96 -15.02
N GLY A 6 -4.20 11.88 -14.66
CA GLY A 6 -5.43 12.10 -15.40
C GLY A 6 -6.45 10.95 -15.34
N PHE A 7 -6.31 9.97 -14.44
CA PHE A 7 -7.19 8.80 -14.36
C PHE A 7 -8.67 9.17 -14.11
N PRO A 8 -9.64 8.38 -14.62
CA PRO A 8 -11.06 8.67 -14.50
C PRO A 8 -11.51 8.98 -13.07
N THR A 9 -12.43 9.94 -12.94
CA THR A 9 -13.04 10.33 -11.67
C THR A 9 -14.52 10.58 -11.86
N ARG A 10 -15.32 10.16 -10.88
CA ARG A 10 -16.78 10.39 -10.86
C ARG A 10 -17.12 11.89 -10.87
N ASN A 11 -16.26 12.72 -10.29
CA ASN A 11 -16.47 14.16 -10.15
C ASN A 11 -15.55 14.95 -11.09
N ARG A 12 -15.70 14.75 -12.41
CA ARG A 12 -14.80 15.36 -13.42
C ARG A 12 -14.75 16.89 -13.35
N ARG A 13 -15.90 17.54 -13.12
CA ARG A 13 -16.02 19.00 -13.01
C ARG A 13 -15.35 19.58 -11.76
N ASN A 14 -15.19 18.77 -10.70
CA ASN A 14 -14.56 19.17 -9.44
C ASN A 14 -13.15 18.58 -9.30
N ARG A 15 -12.48 18.28 -10.43
CA ARG A 15 -11.10 17.82 -10.37
C ARG A 15 -10.26 19.00 -9.88
N PRO A 16 -9.47 18.84 -8.79
CA PRO A 16 -8.56 19.90 -8.37
C PRO A 16 -7.63 20.27 -9.52
N THR A 17 -7.26 21.54 -9.62
CA THR A 17 -6.21 22.03 -10.53
C THR A 17 -4.88 22.21 -9.81
N ASN A 18 -4.94 22.42 -8.49
CA ASN A 18 -3.81 22.62 -7.60
C ASN A 18 -3.89 21.60 -6.45
N ILE A 19 -2.74 21.27 -5.87
CA ILE A 19 -2.61 20.45 -4.67
C ILE A 19 -1.83 21.27 -3.65
N ASN A 20 -2.41 21.43 -2.46
CA ASN A 20 -1.72 22.03 -1.32
C ASN A 20 -0.62 21.08 -0.83
N LEU A 21 0.59 21.60 -0.75
CA LEU A 21 1.78 20.91 -0.28
C LEU A 21 2.27 21.59 1.00
N GLY A 22 2.27 20.84 2.10
CA GLY A 22 2.88 21.29 3.35
C GLY A 22 4.40 21.22 3.25
N LEU A 23 5.07 22.30 3.63
CA LEU A 23 6.51 22.45 3.59
C LEU A 23 7.09 22.50 5.00
N GLY A 24 8.26 21.91 5.17
CA GLY A 24 9.00 22.00 6.41
C GLY A 24 10.51 21.95 6.19
N ASN A 25 11.23 22.15 7.28
CA ASN A 25 12.67 22.02 7.33
C ASN A 25 13.10 21.13 8.49
N PHE A 26 13.93 20.13 8.19
CA PHE A 26 14.81 19.49 9.16
C PHE A 26 16.14 20.25 9.22
N SER A 27 16.73 20.30 10.40
CA SER A 27 18.07 20.88 10.57
C SER A 27 19.15 19.82 10.31
N LYS A 28 18.93 18.57 10.75
CA LYS A 28 19.97 17.52 10.73
C LYS A 28 19.52 16.18 10.14
N PHE A 29 18.22 15.96 9.97
CA PHE A 29 17.64 14.68 9.53
C PHE A 29 17.97 13.52 10.49
N GLU A 30 17.99 13.82 11.79
CA GLU A 30 18.24 12.81 12.83
C GLU A 30 16.94 12.08 13.24
N VAL A 31 17.07 10.82 13.68
CA VAL A 31 15.92 10.05 14.17
C VAL A 31 15.33 10.75 15.39
N GLY A 32 14.03 11.03 15.36
CA GLY A 32 13.32 11.73 16.44
C GLY A 32 13.28 13.26 16.28
N GLU A 33 14.00 13.81 15.30
CA GLU A 33 13.82 15.22 14.92
C GLU A 33 12.40 15.44 14.37
N THR A 34 11.82 16.61 14.64
CA THR A 34 10.54 17.04 14.06
C THR A 34 10.80 18.18 13.09
N ALA A 35 10.23 18.08 11.89
CA ALA A 35 10.34 19.14 10.91
C ALA A 35 9.67 20.42 11.42
N VAL A 36 10.39 21.55 11.31
CA VAL A 36 9.79 22.87 11.53
C VAL A 36 8.89 23.17 10.34
N HIS A 37 7.61 23.44 10.57
CA HIS A 37 6.69 23.83 9.51
C HIS A 37 7.06 25.21 8.97
N VAL A 38 7.23 25.32 7.65
CA VAL A 38 7.64 26.56 6.97
C VAL A 38 6.48 27.20 6.21
N GLY A 39 5.41 26.45 5.95
CA GLY A 39 4.20 26.95 5.32
C GLY A 39 3.53 25.91 4.44
N GLU A 40 2.47 26.34 3.76
CA GLU A 40 1.78 25.55 2.74
C GLU A 40 1.83 26.31 1.41
N ILE A 41 1.97 25.58 0.31
CA ILE A 41 1.94 26.15 -1.04
C ILE A 41 0.93 25.40 -1.90
N ASP A 42 0.24 26.12 -2.79
CA ASP A 42 -0.61 25.51 -3.80
C ASP A 42 0.19 25.24 -5.07
N VAL A 43 0.44 23.96 -5.35
CA VAL A 43 1.22 23.52 -6.52
C VAL A 43 0.27 23.11 -7.64
N PRO A 44 0.40 23.67 -8.86
CA PRO A 44 -0.33 23.18 -10.02
C PRO A 44 -0.07 21.68 -10.24
N ILE A 45 -1.11 20.90 -10.55
CA ILE A 45 -0.99 19.43 -10.66
C ILE A 45 0.04 18.98 -11.69
N GLU A 46 0.22 19.74 -12.77
CA GLU A 46 1.20 19.46 -13.82
C GLU A 46 2.64 19.51 -13.30
N LYS A 47 2.86 20.31 -12.25
CA LYS A 47 4.12 20.47 -11.51
C LYS A 47 4.18 19.60 -10.25
N PHE A 48 3.15 18.80 -9.96
CA PHE A 48 3.15 17.94 -8.79
C PHE A 48 3.81 16.59 -9.13
N PRO A 49 4.71 16.06 -8.28
CA PRO A 49 5.38 14.80 -8.57
C PRO A 49 4.40 13.63 -8.63
N ILE A 50 4.73 12.63 -9.45
CA ILE A 50 3.95 11.39 -9.44
C ILE A 50 4.40 10.59 -8.21
N THR A 51 3.53 10.59 -7.20
CA THR A 51 3.75 9.82 -5.97
C THR A 51 2.89 8.56 -5.95
N PHE A 52 3.53 7.42 -5.72
CA PHE A 52 2.89 6.17 -5.33
C PHE A 52 3.28 5.85 -3.88
N ALA A 53 2.28 5.74 -3.00
CA ALA A 53 2.48 5.41 -1.60
C ALA A 53 1.72 4.14 -1.25
N THR A 54 2.38 3.23 -0.54
CA THR A 54 1.81 2.00 0.00
C THR A 54 2.58 1.61 1.27
N ILE A 55 2.39 0.38 1.74
CA ILE A 55 3.11 -0.20 2.86
C ILE A 55 4.01 -1.34 2.38
N ARG A 56 5.15 -1.51 3.04
CA ARG A 56 5.98 -2.70 2.95
C ARG A 56 5.76 -3.51 4.23
N LEU A 57 5.55 -4.80 4.08
CA LEU A 57 5.19 -5.73 5.16
C LEU A 57 6.11 -6.94 5.12
N GLY A 58 6.39 -7.52 6.29
CA GLY A 58 6.88 -8.90 6.37
C GLY A 58 5.78 -9.93 6.03
N PRO A 59 6.10 -11.23 6.05
CA PRO A 59 5.12 -12.28 5.77
C PRO A 59 3.91 -12.20 6.72
N PRO A 60 2.71 -12.65 6.27
CA PRO A 60 1.53 -12.70 7.13
C PRO A 60 1.80 -13.57 8.37
N GLY A 61 1.41 -13.08 9.55
CA GLY A 61 1.68 -13.77 10.82
C GLY A 61 1.15 -15.20 10.89
N ILE A 62 -0.03 -15.46 10.30
CA ILE A 62 -0.60 -16.80 10.28
C ILE A 62 0.26 -17.81 9.50
N LEU A 63 0.95 -17.35 8.45
CA LEU A 63 1.84 -18.21 7.67
C LEU A 63 3.12 -18.57 8.43
N LEU A 64 3.43 -17.81 9.49
CA LEU A 64 4.56 -18.05 10.38
C LEU A 64 4.15 -18.83 11.65
N GLY A 65 2.88 -19.23 11.78
CA GLY A 65 2.36 -19.87 12.98
C GLY A 65 2.36 -18.95 14.21
N LEU A 66 2.37 -17.63 14.01
CA LEU A 66 2.44 -16.64 15.10
C LEU A 66 1.05 -16.32 15.66
N PRO A 67 0.94 -15.95 16.95
CA PRO A 67 -0.32 -15.46 17.53
C PRO A 67 -0.88 -14.24 16.80
N LEU A 68 -2.21 -14.04 16.85
CA LEU A 68 -2.94 -12.95 16.19
C LEU A 68 -2.34 -11.56 16.46
N GLU A 69 -1.93 -11.31 17.70
CA GLU A 69 -1.47 -10.00 18.16
C GLU A 69 0.03 -9.78 17.99
N CYS A 70 0.75 -10.76 17.43
CA CYS A 70 2.19 -10.68 17.28
C CYS A 70 2.58 -9.41 16.48
N PRO A 71 3.42 -8.53 17.04
CA PRO A 71 3.88 -7.36 16.32
C PRO A 71 4.75 -7.80 15.15
N LEU A 72 4.41 -7.32 13.95
CA LEU A 72 5.12 -7.64 12.72
C LEU A 72 5.67 -6.37 12.06
N PRO A 73 6.88 -6.46 11.47
CA PRO A 73 7.55 -5.30 10.90
C PRO A 73 6.75 -4.75 9.72
N TRP A 74 6.66 -3.43 9.67
CA TRP A 74 6.10 -2.71 8.54
C TRP A 74 6.80 -1.36 8.39
N SER A 75 6.79 -0.84 7.17
CA SER A 75 7.23 0.54 6.91
C SER A 75 6.36 1.15 5.82
N ALA A 76 6.25 2.48 5.80
CA ALA A 76 5.76 3.16 4.62
C ALA A 76 6.70 2.90 3.44
N PHE A 77 6.13 2.76 2.24
CA PHE A 77 6.87 2.72 0.99
C PHE A 77 6.35 3.84 0.11
N VAL A 78 7.24 4.75 -0.28
CA VAL A 78 6.89 5.88 -1.13
C VAL A 78 7.82 5.87 -2.33
N ARG A 79 7.24 5.76 -3.53
CA ARG A 79 7.94 6.04 -4.77
C ARG A 79 7.57 7.44 -5.23
N LEU A 80 8.59 8.29 -5.34
CA LEU A 80 8.50 9.60 -5.94
C LEU A 80 9.10 9.54 -7.34
N VAL A 81 8.32 9.94 -8.35
CA VAL A 81 8.83 10.23 -9.69
C VAL A 81 8.73 11.74 -9.85
N ALA A 82 9.88 12.40 -9.71
CA ALA A 82 10.06 13.83 -9.86
C ALA A 82 11.11 14.10 -10.95
N ASP A 83 10.95 15.23 -11.63
CA ASP A 83 11.90 15.82 -12.55
C ASP A 83 12.14 17.28 -12.12
N GLU A 84 12.97 18.01 -12.86
CA GLU A 84 13.27 19.42 -12.61
C GLU A 84 12.06 20.36 -12.74
N HIS A 85 10.91 19.90 -13.21
CA HIS A 85 9.67 20.67 -13.28
C HIS A 85 8.62 20.22 -12.25
N ARG A 86 8.86 19.08 -11.59
CA ARG A 86 7.95 18.43 -10.64
C ARG A 86 8.54 18.23 -9.26
N SER A 87 9.65 18.89 -8.94
CA SER A 87 10.30 18.72 -7.64
C SER A 87 9.53 19.47 -6.54
N PRO A 88 9.13 18.78 -5.46
CA PRO A 88 8.45 19.42 -4.32
C PRO A 88 9.39 20.32 -3.49
N PHE A 89 10.70 20.28 -3.76
CA PHE A 89 11.74 20.96 -2.99
C PHE A 89 12.18 22.31 -3.60
N GLN A 90 11.52 22.77 -4.66
CA GLN A 90 11.86 24.02 -5.35
C GLN A 90 11.49 25.29 -4.56
N TYR A 91 10.92 25.13 -3.38
CA TYR A 91 10.30 26.20 -2.60
C TYR A 91 11.05 26.50 -1.30
N GLY A 92 12.38 26.29 -1.27
CA GLY A 92 13.22 26.59 -0.11
C GLY A 92 13.00 25.66 1.10
N ALA A 93 12.28 24.57 0.91
CA ALA A 93 12.01 23.54 1.90
C ALA A 93 12.83 22.28 1.60
N ASN A 94 13.34 21.62 2.65
CA ASN A 94 14.06 20.34 2.52
C ASN A 94 13.21 19.11 2.88
N VAL A 95 11.96 19.31 3.30
CA VAL A 95 10.93 18.27 3.44
C VAL A 95 9.56 18.75 2.95
N ALA A 96 8.79 17.83 2.37
CA ALA A 96 7.44 18.09 1.92
C ALA A 96 6.46 17.00 2.38
N ARG A 97 5.30 17.41 2.89
CA ARG A 97 4.21 16.51 3.31
C ARG A 97 3.34 16.16 2.09
N ILE A 98 3.73 15.09 1.39
CA ILE A 98 3.11 14.69 0.11
C ILE A 98 1.87 13.80 0.32
N CYS A 99 1.86 12.94 1.34
CA CYS A 99 0.72 12.07 1.64
C CYS A 99 0.75 11.57 3.08
N ALA A 100 -0.42 11.20 3.61
CA ALA A 100 -0.55 10.39 4.81
C ALA A 100 -0.75 8.92 4.45
N VAL A 101 -0.06 8.00 5.13
CA VAL A 101 -0.21 6.56 4.93
C VAL A 101 -0.97 5.98 6.12
N ASN A 102 -2.15 5.42 5.86
CA ASN A 102 -2.87 4.63 6.85
C ASN A 102 -2.65 3.13 6.54
N PRO A 103 -1.87 2.39 7.35
CA PRO A 103 -1.54 1.00 7.06
C PRO A 103 -2.77 0.09 7.11
N PHE A 104 -3.72 0.36 8.02
CA PHE A 104 -4.94 -0.43 8.15
C PHE A 104 -5.84 -0.29 6.94
N LEU A 105 -6.09 0.94 6.46
CA LEU A 105 -6.88 1.17 5.25
C LEU A 105 -6.21 0.61 4.01
N THR A 106 -4.87 0.70 3.94
CA THR A 106 -4.10 0.07 2.85
C THR A 106 -4.28 -1.45 2.88
N ALA A 107 -4.14 -2.09 4.05
CA ALA A 107 -4.37 -3.53 4.19
C ALA A 107 -5.80 -3.96 3.86
N GLN A 108 -6.81 -3.17 4.26
CA GLN A 108 -8.20 -3.40 3.90
C GLN A 108 -8.40 -3.36 2.37
N TYR A 109 -7.76 -2.41 1.68
CA TYR A 109 -7.81 -2.32 0.22
C TYR A 109 -7.16 -3.54 -0.46
N LEU A 110 -5.98 -3.98 0.01
CA LEU A 110 -5.30 -5.18 -0.51
C LEU A 110 -6.16 -6.43 -0.28
N ALA A 111 -6.75 -6.56 0.91
CA ALA A 111 -7.61 -7.69 1.26
C ALA A 111 -8.88 -7.76 0.38
N ARG A 112 -9.46 -6.62 -0.02
CA ARG A 112 -10.60 -6.61 -0.95
C ARG A 112 -10.22 -7.16 -2.31
N ILE A 113 -9.08 -6.72 -2.87
CA ILE A 113 -8.59 -7.19 -4.16
C ILE A 113 -8.33 -8.70 -4.10
N ALA A 114 -7.57 -9.13 -3.09
CA ALA A 114 -7.21 -10.52 -2.91
C ALA A 114 -8.44 -11.42 -2.74
N TYR A 115 -9.39 -11.04 -1.90
CA TYR A 115 -10.60 -11.83 -1.68
C TYR A 115 -11.45 -11.93 -2.95
N SER A 116 -11.68 -10.83 -3.66
CA SER A 116 -12.42 -10.84 -4.92
C SER A 116 -11.73 -11.68 -6.00
N TYR A 117 -10.40 -11.62 -6.09
CA TYR A 117 -9.61 -12.45 -7.00
C TYR A 117 -9.71 -13.93 -6.64
N ALA A 118 -9.55 -14.30 -5.37
CA ALA A 118 -9.67 -15.70 -4.96
C ALA A 118 -11.08 -16.26 -5.22
N VAL A 119 -12.13 -15.46 -4.98
CA VAL A 119 -13.51 -15.86 -5.30
C VAL A 119 -13.72 -16.02 -6.81
N SER A 120 -13.09 -15.20 -7.66
CA SER A 120 -13.20 -15.38 -9.11
C SER A 120 -12.47 -16.63 -9.62
N GLU A 121 -11.32 -16.95 -9.03
CA GLU A 121 -10.52 -18.12 -9.44
C GLU A 121 -11.07 -19.44 -8.89
N LEU A 122 -11.48 -19.46 -7.61
CA LEU A 122 -11.88 -20.69 -6.91
C LEU A 122 -13.39 -20.87 -6.80
N GLY A 123 -14.19 -19.85 -7.11
CA GLY A 123 -15.62 -19.84 -6.86
C GLY A 123 -16.00 -19.36 -5.45
N TYR A 124 -17.23 -18.86 -5.32
CA TYR A 124 -17.76 -18.42 -4.03
C TYR A 124 -18.10 -19.61 -3.13
N GLY A 125 -17.73 -19.53 -1.85
CA GLY A 125 -18.04 -20.55 -0.84
C GLY A 125 -17.12 -21.77 -0.82
N THR A 126 -16.04 -21.77 -1.61
CA THR A 126 -15.08 -22.89 -1.67
C THR A 126 -14.02 -22.86 -0.58
N PHE A 127 -13.97 -21.80 0.22
CA PHE A 127 -13.08 -21.67 1.37
C PHE A 127 -13.77 -20.85 2.47
N GLN A 128 -13.40 -21.10 3.73
CA GLN A 128 -13.83 -20.31 4.88
C GLN A 128 -13.07 -18.96 4.88
N PRO A 129 -13.74 -17.81 4.75
CA PRO A 129 -13.06 -16.54 4.57
C PRO A 129 -12.53 -15.96 5.89
N LEU A 130 -11.26 -15.58 5.92
CA LEU A 130 -10.55 -15.11 7.13
C LEU A 130 -10.46 -13.58 7.22
N VAL A 131 -10.55 -12.89 6.08
CA VAL A 131 -10.36 -11.43 6.02
C VAL A 131 -11.64 -10.62 6.21
N LEU A 132 -12.81 -11.24 6.37
CA LEU A 132 -14.09 -10.52 6.37
C LEU A 132 -14.20 -9.47 7.50
N ASP A 133 -13.63 -9.74 8.66
CA ASP A 133 -13.63 -8.78 9.76
C ASP A 133 -12.75 -7.57 9.45
N LEU A 134 -11.56 -7.78 8.86
CA LEU A 134 -10.73 -6.71 8.32
C LEU A 134 -11.52 -5.89 7.27
N LEU A 135 -12.27 -6.55 6.38
CA LEU A 135 -13.10 -5.88 5.37
C LEU A 135 -14.24 -5.07 5.98
N LYS A 136 -14.76 -5.47 7.14
CA LYS A 136 -15.81 -4.77 7.91
C LYS A 136 -15.24 -3.76 8.91
N ARG A 137 -13.92 -3.52 8.90
CA ARG A 137 -13.21 -2.65 9.85
C ARG A 137 -13.37 -3.08 11.31
N LYS A 138 -13.47 -4.39 11.53
CA LYS A 138 -13.46 -5.02 12.85
C LYS A 138 -12.06 -5.58 13.12
N GLY A 139 -11.56 -5.34 14.34
CA GLY A 139 -10.22 -5.76 14.76
C GLY A 139 -9.08 -4.87 14.23
N GLY A 140 -7.94 -4.89 14.93
CA GLY A 140 -6.74 -4.09 14.59
C GLY A 140 -5.58 -4.89 14.01
N PHE A 141 -5.66 -6.22 13.99
CA PHE A 141 -4.54 -7.12 13.74
C PHE A 141 -4.40 -7.51 12.26
N PHE A 142 -4.45 -6.54 11.35
CA PHE A 142 -4.41 -6.81 9.91
C PHE A 142 -3.16 -7.58 9.47
N ARG A 143 -2.03 -7.42 10.17
CA ARG A 143 -0.74 -8.04 9.83
C ARG A 143 -0.71 -9.56 9.99
N HIS A 144 -1.67 -10.12 10.72
CA HIS A 144 -1.82 -11.56 10.81
C HIS A 144 -2.29 -12.15 9.47
N TRP A 145 -3.13 -11.42 8.74
CA TRP A 145 -3.75 -11.84 7.47
C TRP A 145 -3.10 -11.22 6.24
N VAL A 146 -2.59 -10.00 6.35
CA VAL A 146 -2.01 -9.20 5.26
C VAL A 146 -0.55 -8.96 5.56
N GLY A 147 0.30 -9.47 4.68
CA GLY A 147 1.75 -9.34 4.74
C GLY A 147 2.34 -9.07 3.37
N GLY A 148 3.56 -9.55 3.17
CA GLY A 148 4.29 -9.39 1.92
C GLY A 148 5.74 -9.79 2.08
N GLN A 149 6.59 -9.19 1.26
CA GLN A 149 8.04 -9.41 1.30
C GLN A 149 8.76 -8.14 1.74
N LEU A 150 9.76 -8.29 2.63
CA LEU A 150 10.61 -7.18 3.05
C LEU A 150 11.57 -6.73 1.96
N SER A 151 11.96 -7.64 1.06
CA SER A 151 12.67 -7.28 -0.17
C SER A 151 11.67 -6.66 -1.16
N VAL A 152 12.06 -5.53 -1.76
CA VAL A 152 11.26 -4.88 -2.80
C VAL A 152 11.93 -5.20 -4.14
N PRO A 153 11.28 -5.98 -5.03
CA PRO A 153 11.89 -6.30 -6.31
C PRO A 153 12.04 -5.03 -7.18
N PRO A 154 12.96 -5.03 -8.16
CA PRO A 154 13.09 -3.92 -9.09
C PRO A 154 11.81 -3.72 -9.92
N ALA A 155 11.70 -2.54 -10.56
CA ALA A 155 10.57 -2.22 -11.41
C ALA A 155 10.49 -3.17 -12.61
N ASN A 156 9.31 -3.76 -12.86
CA ASN A 156 9.04 -4.57 -14.04
C ASN A 156 8.35 -3.71 -15.10
N LYS A 157 9.06 -3.32 -16.15
CA LYS A 157 8.50 -2.45 -17.21
C LYS A 157 7.42 -3.13 -18.06
N LEU A 158 7.33 -4.46 -18.04
CA LEU A 158 6.40 -5.24 -18.85
C LEU A 158 5.07 -5.54 -18.13
N SER A 159 5.00 -5.34 -16.81
CA SER A 159 3.79 -5.62 -16.04
C SER A 159 3.36 -4.45 -15.17
N LEU A 160 2.07 -4.09 -15.26
CA LEU A 160 1.47 -3.07 -14.40
C LEU A 160 1.07 -3.67 -13.04
N HIS A 161 0.42 -4.83 -13.04
CA HIS A 161 -0.03 -5.54 -11.85
C HIS A 161 0.18 -7.05 -12.03
N THR A 162 0.54 -7.76 -10.98
CA THR A 162 0.52 -9.24 -10.94
C THR A 162 -0.30 -9.71 -9.76
N LEU A 163 -1.09 -10.77 -9.98
CA LEU A 163 -1.87 -11.46 -8.97
C LEU A 163 -1.74 -12.95 -9.23
N GLU A 164 -1.46 -13.71 -8.17
CA GLU A 164 -1.32 -15.16 -8.21
C GLU A 164 -2.00 -15.75 -6.97
N GLN A 165 -2.64 -16.90 -7.13
CA GLN A 165 -3.25 -17.64 -6.02
C GLN A 165 -2.46 -18.93 -5.81
N GLU A 166 -2.19 -19.24 -4.55
CA GLU A 166 -1.58 -20.49 -4.13
C GLU A 166 -2.28 -21.04 -2.87
N THR A 167 -2.09 -22.34 -2.63
CA THR A 167 -2.53 -23.00 -1.40
C THR A 167 -1.29 -23.31 -0.56
N VAL A 168 -1.25 -22.77 0.67
CA VAL A 168 -0.11 -22.92 1.57
C VAL A 168 -0.51 -23.78 2.77
N LEU A 169 0.28 -24.81 3.06
CA LEU A 169 0.11 -25.66 4.24
C LEU A 169 0.91 -25.10 5.42
N VAL A 170 0.26 -24.89 6.56
CA VAL A 170 0.92 -24.48 7.82
C VAL A 170 0.36 -25.34 8.96
N GLY A 171 1.19 -26.25 9.46
CA GLY A 171 0.73 -27.29 10.38
C GLY A 171 -0.36 -28.16 9.71
N PRO A 172 -1.51 -28.39 10.35
CA PRO A 172 -2.60 -29.17 9.79
C PRO A 172 -3.54 -28.37 8.87
N HIS A 173 -3.31 -27.07 8.68
CA HIS A 173 -4.24 -26.17 8.00
C HIS A 173 -3.75 -25.76 6.60
N LYS A 174 -4.64 -25.81 5.62
CA LYS A 174 -4.44 -25.30 4.26
C LYS A 174 -5.09 -23.94 4.09
N TYR A 175 -4.28 -22.96 3.72
CA TYR A 175 -4.70 -21.58 3.51
C TYR A 175 -4.71 -21.21 2.04
N VAL A 176 -5.71 -20.46 1.61
CA VAL A 176 -5.73 -19.76 0.32
C VAL A 176 -4.98 -18.46 0.49
N VAL A 177 -3.88 -18.31 -0.26
CA VAL A 177 -3.04 -17.12 -0.24
C VAL A 177 -3.07 -16.48 -1.63
N VAL A 178 -3.27 -15.17 -1.65
CA VAL A 178 -3.14 -14.37 -2.87
C VAL A 178 -1.92 -13.48 -2.74
N THR A 179 -0.97 -13.68 -3.65
CA THR A 179 0.20 -12.82 -3.82
C THR A 179 -0.14 -11.77 -4.86
N LEU A 180 0.03 -10.49 -4.53
CA LEU A 180 -0.27 -9.37 -5.42
C LEU A 180 0.84 -8.33 -5.42
N ARG A 181 1.13 -7.78 -6.60
CA ARG A 181 2.08 -6.69 -6.78
C ARG A 181 1.44 -5.61 -7.64
N LEU A 182 0.98 -4.53 -6.99
CA LEU A 182 0.31 -3.44 -7.69
C LEU A 182 1.32 -2.37 -8.13
N PHE A 183 1.25 -1.90 -9.38
CA PHE A 183 2.20 -0.93 -9.94
C PHE A 183 3.64 -1.47 -9.99
N ALA A 184 3.80 -2.71 -10.44
CA ALA A 184 5.10 -3.40 -10.55
C ALA A 184 6.09 -2.60 -11.41
N ASN A 185 5.62 -1.88 -12.42
CA ASN A 185 6.38 -0.94 -13.25
C ASN A 185 6.98 0.27 -12.50
N LEU A 186 6.52 0.55 -11.27
CA LEU A 186 7.08 1.57 -10.38
C LEU A 186 8.04 0.97 -9.32
N GLY A 187 8.29 -0.34 -9.34
CA GLY A 187 9.13 -1.02 -8.35
C GLY A 187 8.44 -1.11 -6.99
N SER A 188 7.14 -1.42 -6.99
CA SER A 188 6.36 -1.57 -5.77
C SER A 188 6.68 -2.86 -5.01
N PRO A 189 6.40 -2.90 -3.69
CA PRO A 189 6.49 -4.12 -2.89
C PRO A 189 5.50 -5.19 -3.34
N ILE A 190 5.82 -6.45 -3.01
CA ILE A 190 4.89 -7.58 -3.10
C ILE A 190 4.11 -7.67 -1.79
N HIS A 191 2.81 -7.87 -1.91
CA HIS A 191 1.90 -8.13 -0.81
C HIS A 191 1.38 -9.56 -0.89
N GLN A 192 1.14 -10.16 0.27
CA GLN A 192 0.53 -11.47 0.41
C GLN A 192 -0.69 -11.33 1.31
N VAL A 193 -1.80 -11.91 0.91
CA VAL A 193 -3.04 -11.90 1.69
C VAL A 193 -3.51 -13.33 1.87
N VAL A 194 -3.65 -13.75 3.12
CA VAL A 194 -4.30 -15.01 3.48
C VAL A 194 -5.80 -14.76 3.51
N VAL A 195 -6.49 -15.13 2.44
CA VAL A 195 -7.91 -14.78 2.24
C VAL A 195 -8.86 -15.74 2.93
N GLY A 196 -8.43 -16.99 3.14
CA GLY A 196 -9.28 -18.03 3.69
C GLY A 196 -8.57 -19.35 3.96
N GLN A 197 -9.31 -20.30 4.49
CA GLN A 197 -8.88 -21.66 4.82
C GLN A 197 -9.73 -22.68 4.06
N LEU A 198 -9.10 -23.74 3.55
CA LEU A 198 -9.78 -24.83 2.82
C LEU A 198 -10.24 -25.96 3.74
N ASP A 199 -9.60 -26.13 4.89
CA ASP A 199 -9.97 -27.15 5.86
C ASP A 199 -10.97 -26.58 6.86
N GLY A 200 -12.25 -26.67 6.51
CA GLY A 200 -13.42 -26.37 7.33
C GLY A 200 -14.56 -27.30 6.96
#